data_AF-A0A662HJQ2-F1
#
_entry.id   AF-A0A662HJQ2-F1
#
_cell.length_a   1.000
_cell.length_b   1.000
_cell.length_c   1.000
_cell.angle_alpha   90.00
_cell.angle_beta   90.00
_cell.angle_gamma   90.00
#
_symmetry.space_group_name_H-M   'P 1'
#
loop_
_entity.id
_entity.type
_entity.pdbx_description
1 polymer ?
#
loop_
_entity_poly.entity_id
_entity_poly.type
_entity_poly.pdbx_seq_one_letter_code
_entity_poly.pdbx_strand_id
1 'polypeptide(L)'
;MRIKAFSFEAKASEPRPIDVKVETRVYEARRGRAVRLSCAERPFSLDDALDFDLEFSDTLQLTYADVIHGSFSCRVLDCEAGGDTIIKVLDAQLSGRRVRLFIVLTVEEGDVRRVYADRITGLGEWRERATKISRLASLPPSELEAL
;
A
#
# COMPACT_ATOMS: atom_id res chain seq x y z
N MET A 1 -1.22 5.09 17.23
CA MET A 1 -0.59 3.80 16.87
C MET A 1 0.40 4.00 15.72
N ARG A 2 1.31 3.05 15.50
CA ARG A 2 2.24 3.11 14.36
C ARG A 2 1.73 2.22 13.22
N ILE A 3 1.64 2.81 12.04
CA ILE A 3 1.31 2.11 10.79
C ILE A 3 2.59 2.03 9.96
N LYS A 4 3.07 0.81 9.73
CA LYS A 4 4.19 0.54 8.83
C LYS A 4 3.69 0.51 7.38
N ALA A 5 4.43 1.08 6.45
CA ALA A 5 4.19 0.95 5.00
C ALA A 5 5.53 0.94 4.25
N PHE A 6 5.52 0.58 2.97
CA PHE A 6 6.75 0.42 2.19
C PHE A 6 6.70 1.21 0.89
N SER A 7 7.78 1.93 0.57
CA SER A 7 8.04 2.43 -0.78
C SER A 7 9.30 1.77 -1.30
N PHE A 8 9.29 1.23 -2.51
CA PHE A 8 10.42 0.45 -3.01
C PHE A 8 10.59 0.55 -4.52
N GLU A 9 11.80 0.24 -4.95
CA GLU A 9 12.15 0.03 -6.35
C GLU A 9 12.89 -1.31 -6.46
N ALA A 10 12.44 -2.17 -7.36
CA ALA A 10 13.04 -3.47 -7.60
C ALA A 10 13.18 -3.75 -9.09
N LYS A 11 14.33 -4.31 -9.46
CA LYS A 11 14.60 -4.77 -10.82
C LYS A 11 15.43 -6.04 -10.77
N ALA A 12 14.93 -7.11 -11.37
CA ALA A 12 15.60 -8.40 -11.44
C ALA A 12 15.24 -9.10 -12.75
N SER A 13 16.10 -10.01 -13.19
CA SER A 13 15.87 -10.86 -14.38
C SER A 13 15.45 -12.29 -13.99
N GLU A 14 15.72 -12.70 -12.76
CA GLU A 14 15.47 -14.04 -12.23
C GLU A 14 14.66 -13.95 -10.92
N PRO A 15 13.76 -14.90 -10.60
CA PRO A 15 13.35 -16.03 -11.44
C PRO A 15 12.51 -15.61 -12.66
N ARG A 16 12.01 -14.37 -12.68
CA ARG A 16 11.33 -13.74 -13.81
C ARG A 16 11.71 -12.26 -13.89
N PRO A 17 11.61 -11.61 -15.07
CA PRO A 17 11.83 -10.19 -15.19
C PRO A 17 10.84 -9.40 -14.32
N ILE A 18 11.37 -8.56 -13.43
CA ILE A 18 10.63 -7.56 -12.68
C ILE A 18 11.25 -6.19 -12.93
N ASP A 19 10.40 -5.18 -13.08
CA ASP A 19 10.76 -3.77 -13.11
C ASP A 19 9.60 -3.04 -12.44
N VAL A 20 9.74 -2.79 -11.14
CA VAL A 20 8.68 -2.28 -10.29
C VAL A 20 9.18 -1.11 -9.45
N LYS A 21 8.37 -0.07 -9.39
CA LYS A 21 8.54 1.04 -8.45
C LYS A 21 7.21 1.31 -7.78
N VAL A 22 7.21 1.42 -6.46
CA VAL A 22 6.03 1.70 -5.64
C VAL A 22 6.35 2.86 -4.73
N GLU A 23 5.58 3.94 -4.86
CA GLU A 23 5.55 5.00 -3.87
C GLU A 23 4.26 4.89 -3.06
N THR A 24 4.39 4.83 -1.74
CA THR A 24 3.27 4.63 -0.84
C THR A 24 2.97 5.90 -0.07
N ARG A 25 1.71 6.31 -0.10
CA ARG A 25 1.18 7.44 0.67
C ARG A 25 0.14 6.92 1.64
N VAL A 26 0.27 7.28 2.91
CA VAL A 26 -0.63 6.82 3.97
C VAL A 26 -1.54 7.96 4.39
N TYR A 27 -2.83 7.67 4.45
CA TYR A 27 -3.88 8.60 4.81
C TYR A 27 -4.72 8.00 5.91
N GLU A 28 -5.36 8.88 6.65
CA GLU A 28 -6.32 8.54 7.68
C GLU A 28 -7.66 9.16 7.31
N ALA A 29 -8.72 8.35 7.35
CA ALA A 29 -10.06 8.84 7.09
C ALA A 29 -10.63 9.47 8.35
N ARG A 30 -10.88 10.78 8.32
CA ARG A 30 -11.47 11.54 9.43
C ARG A 30 -12.60 12.42 8.94
N ARG A 31 -13.80 12.23 9.49
CA ARG A 31 -14.98 13.08 9.23
C ARG A 31 -15.25 13.28 7.73
N GLY A 32 -15.16 12.19 6.95
CA GLY A 32 -15.40 12.21 5.51
C GLY A 32 -14.28 12.82 4.66
N ARG A 33 -13.08 13.03 5.22
CA ARG A 33 -11.89 13.52 4.49
C ARG A 33 -10.72 12.60 4.69
N ALA A 34 -9.84 12.52 3.70
CA ALA A 34 -8.57 11.84 3.81
C ALA A 34 -7.46 12.81 4.24
N VAL A 35 -6.88 12.58 5.41
CA VAL A 35 -5.76 13.39 5.93
C VAL A 35 -4.47 12.61 5.74
N ARG A 36 -3.52 13.17 4.99
CA ARG A 36 -2.21 12.54 4.78
C ARG A 36 -1.45 12.49 6.10
N LEU A 37 -0.94 11.31 6.44
CA LEU A 37 -0.10 11.12 7.62
C LEU A 37 1.35 11.55 7.33
N SER A 38 2.00 12.08 8.36
CA SER A 38 3.45 12.24 8.38
C SER A 38 4.07 10.93 8.83
N CYS A 39 5.10 10.48 8.11
CA CYS A 39 5.78 9.22 8.39
C CYS A 39 7.27 9.47 8.54
N ALA A 40 7.87 8.86 9.56
CA ALA A 40 9.33 8.77 9.64
C ALA A 40 9.80 7.74 8.63
N GLU A 41 10.89 8.02 7.93
CA GLU A 41 11.49 7.09 6.97
C GLU A 41 12.72 6.43 7.59
N ARG A 42 12.87 5.13 7.32
CA ARG A 42 14.09 4.39 7.66
C ARG A 42 14.43 3.37 6.58
N PRO A 43 15.70 2.93 6.51
CA PRO A 43 16.09 1.82 5.66
C PRO A 43 15.34 0.53 6.02
N PHE A 44 15.08 -0.28 5.00
CA PHE A 44 14.56 -1.64 5.15
C PHE A 44 15.59 -2.55 5.85
N SER A 45 15.11 -3.40 6.77
CA SER A 45 15.90 -4.47 7.38
C SER A 45 15.25 -5.84 7.14
N LEU A 46 15.98 -6.94 7.40
CA LEU A 46 15.44 -8.29 7.24
C LEU A 46 14.21 -8.56 8.11
N ASP A 47 14.08 -7.88 9.25
CA ASP A 47 12.91 -8.00 10.13
C ASP A 47 11.62 -7.47 9.47
N ASP A 48 11.74 -6.68 8.41
CA ASP A 48 10.61 -6.16 7.65
C ASP A 48 10.16 -7.08 6.51
N ALA A 49 10.89 -8.16 6.22
CA ALA A 49 10.60 -9.03 5.07
C ALA A 49 9.22 -9.69 5.16
N LEU A 50 8.80 -10.14 6.35
CA LEU A 50 7.48 -10.73 6.54
C LEU A 50 6.36 -9.70 6.37
N ASP A 51 6.54 -8.49 6.87
CA ASP A 51 5.56 -7.41 6.72
C ASP A 51 5.47 -6.95 5.27
N PHE A 52 6.59 -6.94 4.54
CA PHE A 52 6.63 -6.68 3.11
C PHE A 52 5.83 -7.73 2.34
N ASP A 53 6.04 -9.01 2.64
CA ASP A 53 5.29 -10.12 2.03
C ASP A 53 3.79 -10.01 2.33
N LEU A 54 3.43 -9.75 3.58
CA LEU A 54 2.05 -9.50 3.97
C LEU A 54 1.44 -8.30 3.23
N GLU A 55 2.22 -7.28 2.89
CA GLU A 55 1.76 -6.11 2.14
C GLU A 55 1.55 -6.40 0.65
N PHE A 56 2.51 -7.05 0.00
CA PHE A 56 2.56 -7.09 -1.46
C PHE A 56 2.26 -8.45 -2.10
N SER A 57 2.27 -9.56 -1.35
CA SER A 57 1.95 -10.89 -1.90
C SER A 57 0.58 -10.91 -2.57
N ASP A 58 -0.45 -10.36 -1.91
CA ASP A 58 -1.79 -10.29 -2.47
C ASP A 58 -1.97 -9.11 -3.44
N THR A 59 -1.38 -7.95 -3.12
CA THR A 59 -1.64 -6.71 -3.86
C THR A 59 -0.87 -6.63 -5.17
N LEU A 60 0.40 -7.03 -5.18
CA LEU A 60 1.28 -6.98 -6.34
C LEU A 60 1.72 -8.36 -6.84
N GLN A 61 1.41 -9.45 -6.12
CA GLN A 61 1.94 -10.79 -6.42
C GLN A 61 3.46 -10.82 -6.43
N LEU A 62 4.04 -10.13 -5.44
CA LEU A 62 5.47 -10.04 -5.19
C LEU A 62 5.75 -10.34 -3.73
N THR A 63 6.83 -11.09 -3.52
CA THR A 63 7.42 -11.36 -2.20
C THR A 63 8.84 -10.77 -2.14
N TYR A 64 9.40 -10.70 -0.95
CA TYR A 64 10.78 -10.33 -0.70
C TYR A 64 11.73 -11.23 -1.50
N ALA A 65 11.44 -12.53 -1.56
CA ALA A 65 12.23 -13.48 -2.34
C ALA A 65 12.28 -13.10 -3.83
N ASP A 66 11.20 -12.59 -4.40
CA ASP A 66 11.19 -12.17 -5.82
C ASP A 66 12.10 -10.97 -6.08
N VAL A 67 12.20 -10.04 -5.12
CA VAL A 67 12.86 -8.74 -5.33
C VAL A 67 14.35 -8.72 -4.98
N ILE A 68 14.82 -9.66 -4.15
CA ILE A 68 16.24 -9.71 -3.72
C ILE A 68 17.21 -10.26 -4.78
N HIS A 69 16.71 -10.90 -5.84
CA HIS A 69 17.54 -11.50 -6.88
C HIS A 69 18.09 -10.48 -7.90
N GLY A 70 17.99 -9.18 -7.61
CA GLY A 70 18.50 -8.10 -8.45
C GLY A 70 18.78 -6.83 -7.64
N SER A 71 18.52 -5.66 -8.23
CA SER A 71 18.58 -4.40 -7.49
C SER A 71 17.29 -4.20 -6.70
N PHE A 72 17.41 -4.00 -5.39
CA PHE A 72 16.29 -3.70 -4.50
C PHE A 72 16.66 -2.54 -3.58
N SER A 73 15.81 -1.53 -3.53
CA SER A 73 15.88 -0.42 -2.59
C SER A 73 14.51 -0.21 -1.99
N CYS A 74 14.42 -0.23 -0.66
CA CYS A 74 13.15 -0.05 0.05
C CYS A 74 13.32 0.91 1.22
N ARG A 75 12.37 1.83 1.32
CA ARG A 75 12.16 2.74 2.44
C ARG A 75 10.94 2.27 3.22
N VAL A 76 11.12 2.08 4.51
CA VAL A 76 10.01 1.80 5.42
C VAL A 76 9.49 3.11 5.96
N LEU A 77 8.18 3.28 5.89
CA LEU A 77 7.45 4.45 6.35
C LEU A 77 6.75 4.07 7.66
N ASP A 78 7.19 4.65 8.77
CA ASP A 78 6.58 4.48 10.08
C ASP A 78 5.70 5.70 10.36
N CYS A 79 4.39 5.55 10.14
CA CYS A 79 3.39 6.62 10.21
C CYS A 79 2.65 6.61 11.55
N GLU A 80 2.48 7.77 12.16
CA GLU A 80 1.65 7.90 13.37
C GLU A 80 0.19 8.15 12.99
N ALA A 81 -0.68 7.21 13.36
CA ALA A 81 -2.13 7.32 13.15
C ALA A 81 -2.87 7.44 14.49
N GLY A 82 -3.95 8.23 14.51
CA GLY A 82 -4.76 8.48 15.70
C GLY A 82 -6.24 8.13 15.55
N GLY A 83 -6.63 7.53 14.43
CA GLY A 83 -8.00 7.22 14.05
C GLY A 83 -8.09 5.80 13.49
N ASP A 84 -9.34 5.38 13.27
CA ASP A 84 -9.67 3.96 13.20
C ASP A 84 -9.65 3.40 11.78
N THR A 85 -9.51 4.24 10.77
CA THR A 85 -9.49 3.84 9.36
C THR A 85 -8.30 4.46 8.65
N ILE A 86 -7.46 3.60 8.09
CA ILE A 86 -6.24 3.97 7.39
C ILE A 86 -6.32 3.52 5.94
N ILE A 87 -5.88 4.38 5.04
CA ILE A 87 -5.83 4.14 3.60
C ILE A 87 -4.38 4.27 3.16
N LYS A 88 -3.79 3.18 2.66
CA LYS A 88 -2.53 3.23 1.94
C LYS A 88 -2.81 3.30 0.45
N VAL A 89 -2.19 4.25 -0.21
CA VAL A 89 -2.28 4.48 -1.65
C VAL A 89 -0.93 4.13 -2.24
N LEU A 90 -0.91 3.13 -3.10
CA LEU A 90 0.28 2.63 -3.77
C LEU A 90 0.25 3.16 -5.20
N ASP A 91 1.11 4.13 -5.52
CA ASP A 91 1.36 4.52 -6.90
C ASP A 91 2.45 3.61 -7.46
N ALA A 92 2.03 2.56 -8.16
CA ALA A 92 2.91 1.55 -8.71
C ALA A 92 3.19 1.79 -10.20
N GLN A 93 4.44 1.64 -10.60
CA GLN A 93 4.88 1.51 -11.97
C GLN A 93 5.40 0.08 -12.15
N LEU A 94 4.73 -0.69 -13.01
CA LEU A 94 5.02 -2.10 -13.27
C LEU A 94 5.32 -2.26 -14.76
N SER A 95 6.57 -2.55 -15.11
CA SER A 95 7.03 -2.73 -16.50
C SER A 95 6.58 -1.60 -17.43
N GLY A 96 6.64 -0.35 -16.94
CA GLY A 96 6.22 0.85 -17.67
C GLY A 96 4.73 1.22 -17.56
N ARG A 97 3.88 0.36 -17.01
CA ARG A 97 2.46 0.67 -16.76
C ARG A 97 2.28 1.28 -15.37
N ARG A 98 1.62 2.43 -15.29
CA ARG A 98 1.23 3.05 -14.01
C ARG A 98 -0.13 2.53 -13.56
N VAL A 99 -0.24 2.25 -12.27
CA VAL A 99 -1.48 1.81 -11.63
C VAL A 99 -1.51 2.34 -10.19
N ARG A 100 -2.68 2.82 -9.77
CA ARG A 100 -2.94 3.20 -8.39
C ARG A 100 -3.74 2.10 -7.70
N LEU A 101 -3.21 1.59 -6.60
CA LEU A 101 -3.82 0.55 -5.79
C LEU A 101 -4.09 1.06 -4.38
N PHE A 102 -5.12 0.54 -3.74
CA PHE A 102 -5.54 0.94 -2.41
C PHE A 102 -5.53 -0.24 -1.46
N ILE A 103 -5.06 0.00 -0.23
CA ILE A 103 -5.22 -0.90 0.92
C ILE A 103 -5.97 -0.12 2.00
N VAL A 104 -7.05 -0.71 2.53
CA VAL A 104 -7.80 -0.13 3.65
C VAL A 104 -7.60 -1.01 4.88
N LEU A 105 -7.20 -0.37 5.97
CA LEU A 105 -7.04 -0.98 7.27
C LEU A 105 -8.06 -0.37 8.23
N THR A 106 -8.65 -1.20 9.09
CA THR A 106 -9.38 -0.75 10.27
C THR A 106 -8.56 -1.03 11.52
N VAL A 107 -8.78 -0.22 12.55
CA VAL A 107 -8.16 -0.38 13.84
C VAL A 107 -9.27 -0.59 14.86
N GLU A 108 -9.28 -1.75 15.49
CA GLU A 108 -10.28 -2.13 16.48
C GLU A 108 -9.53 -2.67 17.70
N GLU A 109 -9.78 -2.10 18.88
CA GLU A 109 -9.23 -2.57 20.17
C GLU A 109 -7.69 -2.69 20.23
N GLY A 110 -6.97 -1.93 19.39
CA GLY A 110 -5.51 -1.95 19.31
C GLY A 110 -4.94 -2.87 18.23
N ASP A 111 -5.80 -3.67 17.58
CA ASP A 111 -5.43 -4.51 16.45
C ASP A 111 -5.65 -3.80 15.12
N VAL A 112 -4.68 -3.92 14.22
CA VAL A 112 -4.76 -3.38 12.85
C VAL A 112 -5.16 -4.51 11.91
N ARG A 113 -6.35 -4.39 11.31
CA ARG A 113 -6.87 -5.39 10.38
C ARG A 113 -6.97 -4.84 8.97
N ARG A 114 -6.47 -5.58 7.99
CA ARG A 114 -6.75 -5.29 6.58
C ARG A 114 -8.18 -5.71 6.24
N VAL A 115 -9.01 -4.75 5.85
CA VAL A 115 -10.40 -4.99 5.42
C VAL A 115 -10.56 -4.93 3.91
N TYR A 116 -9.60 -4.34 3.21
CA TYR A 116 -9.57 -4.27 1.75
C TYR A 116 -8.14 -4.16 1.23
N ALA A 117 -7.88 -4.79 0.11
CA ALA A 117 -6.74 -4.50 -0.73
C ALA A 117 -7.12 -4.72 -2.19
N ASP A 118 -6.73 -3.78 -3.05
CA ASP A 118 -6.71 -4.03 -4.48
C ASP A 118 -5.70 -5.16 -4.78
N ARG A 119 -6.02 -5.95 -5.80
CA ARG A 119 -5.12 -6.95 -6.38
C ARG A 119 -4.80 -6.54 -7.79
N ILE A 120 -3.52 -6.55 -8.17
CA ILE A 120 -3.12 -6.14 -9.50
C ILE A 120 -3.73 -7.01 -10.60
N THR A 121 -3.86 -8.31 -10.35
CA THR A 121 -4.58 -9.24 -11.23
C THR A 121 -6.08 -9.17 -10.97
N GLY A 122 -6.87 -9.00 -12.03
CA GLY A 122 -8.32 -8.87 -11.90
C GLY A 122 -8.75 -7.54 -11.27
N LEU A 123 -7.91 -6.50 -11.38
CA LEU A 123 -8.24 -5.17 -10.95
C LEU A 123 -9.47 -4.66 -11.70
N GLY A 124 -10.61 -4.56 -11.00
CA GLY A 124 -11.87 -4.11 -11.59
C GLY A 124 -11.86 -2.62 -11.96
N GLU A 125 -12.98 -2.19 -12.55
CA GLU A 125 -13.21 -0.80 -12.91
C GLU A 125 -13.08 0.14 -11.70
N TRP A 126 -12.53 1.34 -11.93
CA TRP A 126 -12.30 2.33 -10.87
C TRP A 126 -13.57 2.63 -10.08
N ARG A 127 -14.70 2.80 -10.77
CA ARG A 127 -15.98 3.14 -10.13
C ARG A 127 -16.43 2.09 -9.11
N GLU A 128 -16.24 0.81 -9.41
CA GLU A 128 -16.62 -0.28 -8.51
C GLU A 128 -15.71 -0.32 -7.27
N ARG A 129 -14.39 -0.19 -7.51
CA ARG A 129 -13.37 -0.14 -6.45
C ARG A 129 -13.59 1.05 -5.53
N ALA A 130 -13.74 2.25 -6.10
CA ALA A 130 -13.98 3.49 -5.38
C ALA A 130 -15.26 3.40 -4.53
N THR A 131 -16.34 2.80 -5.05
CA THR A 131 -17.58 2.58 -4.29
C THR A 131 -17.34 1.67 -3.08
N LYS A 132 -16.59 0.57 -3.24
CA LYS A 132 -16.27 -0.34 -2.14
C LYS A 132 -15.40 0.35 -1.07
N ILE A 133 -14.32 1.01 -1.49
CA ILE A 133 -13.41 1.74 -0.61
C ILE A 133 -14.14 2.88 0.11
N SER A 134 -15.00 3.62 -0.61
CA SER A 134 -15.80 4.72 -0.08
C SER A 134 -16.65 4.27 1.12
N ARG A 135 -17.34 3.14 1.00
CA ARG A 135 -18.14 2.58 2.11
C ARG A 135 -17.28 2.13 3.28
N LEU A 136 -16.17 1.44 3.01
CA LEU A 136 -15.30 0.90 4.07
C LEU A 136 -14.58 2.02 4.83
N ALA A 137 -14.17 3.06 4.11
CA ALA A 137 -13.43 4.17 4.69
C ALA A 137 -14.30 5.35 5.14
N SER A 138 -15.61 5.30 4.89
CA SER A 138 -16.53 6.42 5.10
C SER A 138 -16.05 7.72 4.44
N LEU A 139 -15.50 7.61 3.23
CA LEU A 139 -15.05 8.74 2.41
C LEU A 139 -15.90 8.86 1.16
N PRO A 140 -16.24 10.07 0.68
CA PRO A 140 -16.87 10.23 -0.62
C PRO A 140 -15.91 9.81 -1.74
N PRO A 141 -16.41 9.26 -2.87
CA PRO A 141 -15.56 8.85 -3.99
C PRO A 141 -14.65 9.96 -4.53
N SER A 142 -15.11 11.22 -4.48
CA SER A 142 -14.32 12.39 -4.90
C SER A 142 -13.05 12.61 -4.06
N GLU A 143 -13.09 12.27 -2.77
CA GLU A 143 -11.89 12.32 -1.92
C GLU A 143 -10.90 11.24 -2.35
N LEU A 144 -11.36 10.04 -2.71
CA LEU A 144 -10.51 8.95 -3.18
C LEU A 144 -9.84 9.24 -4.53
N GLU A 145 -10.48 10.00 -5.41
CA GLU A 145 -9.90 10.42 -6.69
C GLU A 145 -8.75 11.41 -6.53
N ALA A 146 -8.83 12.25 -5.48
CA ALA A 146 -7.82 13.24 -5.14
C ALA A 146 -6.58 12.66 -4.43
N LEU A 147 -6.67 11.42 -3.95
CA LEU A 147 -5.57 10.68 -3.33
C LEU A 147 -4.57 10.16 -4.35
#